data_AF-F7P025-F1
#
_entry.id   AF-F7P025-F1
#
_cell.length_a   1.000
_cell.length_b   1.000
_cell.length_c   1.000
_cell.angle_alpha   90.00
_cell.angle_beta   90.00
_cell.angle_gamma   90.00
#
_symmetry.space_group_name_H-M   'P 1'
#
loop_
_entity.id
_entity.type
_entity.pdbx_description
1 polymer ?
#
loop_
_entity_poly.entity_id
_entity_poly.type
_entity_poly.pdbx_seq_one_letter_code
_entity_poly.pdbx_strand_id
1 'polypeptide(L)'
;MWTPKSNKQNRPYRVKKTGIKDENIDRQILVLHQAIATKLLAEPALLEQVKAKLEERRDNGQLGYGAYLHWVSVLELYQQPEQFCAGIIEDSPYLRKLRRRTPFVGILTEHERQLALSQHSLGTLAQVLTGF
;
A
#
# COMPACT_ATOMS: atom_id res chain seq x y z
N MET A 1 -36.87 20.40 -26.45
CA MET A 1 -36.01 19.36 -27.05
C MET A 1 -34.66 19.37 -26.33
N TRP A 2 -34.35 18.33 -25.57
CA TRP A 2 -33.07 18.16 -24.89
C TRP A 2 -32.16 17.27 -25.76
N THR A 3 -30.92 17.68 -25.99
CA THR A 3 -29.91 16.88 -26.69
C THR A 3 -28.76 16.53 -25.74
N PRO A 4 -28.43 15.25 -25.54
CA PRO A 4 -27.27 14.89 -24.73
C PRO A 4 -25.98 15.17 -25.51
N LYS A 5 -25.14 16.07 -24.98
CA LYS A 5 -23.72 16.15 -25.39
C LYS A 5 -22.95 15.00 -24.74
N SER A 6 -23.00 13.83 -25.38
CA SER A 6 -22.12 12.70 -25.05
C SER A 6 -21.04 12.55 -26.11
N ASN A 7 -19.95 13.30 -25.97
CA ASN A 7 -18.73 13.10 -26.77
C ASN A 7 -17.62 12.45 -25.92
N LYS A 8 -17.94 11.33 -25.25
CA LYS A 8 -17.00 10.57 -24.40
C LYS A 8 -16.49 9.27 -25.03
N GLN A 9 -16.91 8.91 -26.24
CA GLN A 9 -16.70 7.54 -26.74
C GLN A 9 -15.39 7.28 -27.52
N ASN A 10 -14.58 8.29 -27.85
CA ASN A 10 -13.38 8.09 -28.68
C ASN A 10 -12.10 8.70 -28.07
N ARG A 11 -11.78 8.36 -26.82
CA ARG A 11 -10.40 8.55 -26.33
C ARG A 11 -9.62 7.26 -26.55
N PRO A 12 -8.64 7.20 -27.46
CA PRO A 12 -7.79 6.01 -27.58
C PRO A 12 -7.13 5.76 -26.23
N TYR A 13 -7.30 4.54 -25.70
CA TYR A 13 -6.73 4.11 -24.44
C TYR A 13 -5.20 4.12 -24.55
N ARG A 14 -4.57 5.25 -24.23
CA ARG A 14 -3.12 5.34 -24.03
C ARG A 14 -2.83 4.83 -22.63
N VAL A 15 -2.24 3.64 -22.55
CA VAL A 15 -1.55 3.19 -21.33
C VAL A 15 -0.48 4.24 -21.03
N LYS A 16 -0.72 5.07 -20.02
CA LYS A 16 0.31 5.98 -19.53
C LYS A 16 1.41 5.12 -18.93
N LYS A 17 2.60 5.14 -19.53
CA LYS A 17 3.79 4.51 -18.95
C LYS A 17 4.03 5.18 -17.59
N THR A 18 3.97 4.40 -16.50
CA THR A 18 4.30 4.88 -15.16
C THR A 18 5.70 5.48 -15.18
N GLY A 19 5.88 6.68 -14.63
CA GLY A 19 7.21 7.32 -14.63
C GLY A 19 8.16 6.63 -13.65
N ILE A 20 9.46 6.68 -13.91
CA ILE A 20 10.51 6.10 -13.02
C ILE A 20 10.36 6.61 -11.57
N LYS A 21 9.94 7.87 -11.39
CA LYS A 21 9.67 8.45 -10.07
C LYS A 21 8.53 7.76 -9.33
N ASP A 22 7.44 7.44 -10.03
CA ASP A 22 6.29 6.74 -9.45
C ASP A 22 6.68 5.33 -9.01
N GLU A 23 7.50 4.64 -9.79
CA GLU A 23 7.99 3.31 -9.43
C GLU A 23 8.89 3.33 -8.19
N ASN A 24 9.78 4.32 -8.07
CA ASN A 24 10.61 4.48 -6.87
C ASN A 24 9.75 4.73 -5.62
N ILE A 25 8.71 5.55 -5.72
CA ILE A 25 7.77 5.79 -4.63
C ILE A 25 7.04 4.50 -4.27
N ASP A 26 6.55 3.74 -5.25
CA ASP A 26 5.85 2.47 -4.99
C ASP A 26 6.75 1.43 -4.32
N ARG A 27 8.04 1.35 -4.71
CA ARG A 27 9.03 0.49 -4.05
C ARG A 27 9.25 0.90 -2.60
N GLN A 28 9.43 2.20 -2.33
CA GLN A 28 9.57 2.69 -0.95
C GLN A 28 8.32 2.39 -0.11
N ILE A 29 7.13 2.63 -0.67
CA ILE A 29 5.87 2.31 0.00
C ILE A 29 5.77 0.81 0.30
N LEU A 30 6.18 -0.07 -0.61
CA LEU A 30 6.20 -1.51 -0.39
C LEU A 30 7.11 -1.90 0.80
N VAL A 31 8.33 -1.35 0.85
CA VAL A 31 9.28 -1.57 1.96
C VAL A 31 8.68 -1.15 3.29
N LEU A 32 8.02 0.01 3.33
CA LEU A 32 7.34 0.47 4.55
C LEU A 32 6.21 -0.48 4.95
N HIS A 33 5.45 -1.01 4.00
CA HIS A 33 4.38 -1.97 4.28
C HIS A 33 4.90 -3.32 4.77
N GLN A 34 6.07 -3.77 4.32
CA GLN A 34 6.75 -4.94 4.87
C GLN A 34 7.11 -4.72 6.34
N ALA A 35 7.74 -3.59 6.66
CA ALA A 35 8.09 -3.24 8.05
C ALA A 35 6.85 -3.09 8.94
N ILE A 36 5.76 -2.49 8.43
CA ILE A 36 4.47 -2.40 9.12
C ILE A 36 3.91 -3.79 9.44
N ALA A 37 3.87 -4.70 8.47
CA ALA A 37 3.33 -6.04 8.68
C ALA A 37 4.12 -6.80 9.76
N THR A 38 5.46 -6.72 9.71
CA THR A 38 6.33 -7.30 10.75
C THR A 38 6.05 -6.70 12.13
N LYS A 39 5.93 -5.37 12.22
CA LYS A 39 5.65 -4.71 13.51
C LYS A 39 4.28 -5.08 14.07
N LEU A 40 3.25 -5.12 13.24
CA LEU A 40 1.90 -5.50 13.67
C LEU A 40 1.86 -6.92 14.22
N LEU A 41 2.57 -7.87 13.59
CA LEU A 41 2.67 -9.25 14.08
C LEU A 41 3.43 -9.35 15.41
N ALA A 42 4.44 -8.50 15.63
CA ALA A 42 5.20 -8.46 16.88
C ALA A 42 4.45 -7.72 18.02
N GLU A 43 3.62 -6.74 17.67
CA GLU A 43 2.90 -5.88 18.61
C GLU A 43 1.38 -5.88 18.31
N PRO A 44 0.63 -6.93 18.69
CA PRO A 44 -0.78 -7.07 18.37
C PRO A 44 -1.67 -5.92 18.90
N ALA A 45 -1.23 -5.24 19.96
CA ALA A 45 -1.95 -4.10 20.54
C ALA A 45 -2.15 -2.94 19.55
N LEU A 46 -1.27 -2.81 18.54
CA LEU A 46 -1.38 -1.79 17.50
C LEU A 46 -2.53 -2.05 16.51
N LEU A 47 -3.10 -3.27 16.50
CA LEU A 47 -4.17 -3.63 15.57
C LEU A 47 -5.43 -2.78 15.78
N GLU A 48 -5.76 -2.46 17.03
CA GLU A 48 -6.92 -1.62 17.35
C GLU A 48 -6.74 -0.19 16.84
N GLN A 49 -5.51 0.34 16.87
CA GLN A 49 -5.19 1.64 16.26
C GLN A 49 -5.44 1.61 14.74
N VAL A 50 -5.03 0.54 14.06
CA VAL A 50 -5.27 0.40 12.61
C VAL A 50 -6.76 0.33 12.31
N LYS A 51 -7.53 -0.48 13.05
CA LYS A 51 -8.99 -0.61 12.89
C LYS A 51 -9.67 0.75 13.06
N ALA A 52 -9.37 1.45 14.14
CA ALA A 52 -9.92 2.79 14.39
C ALA A 52 -9.60 3.76 13.24
N LYS A 53 -8.36 3.72 12.70
CA LYS A 53 -7.97 4.59 11.59
C LYS A 53 -8.63 4.20 10.27
N LEU A 54 -8.90 2.92 10.05
CA LEU A 54 -9.64 2.43 8.89
C LEU A 54 -11.08 2.95 8.90
N GLU A 55 -11.77 2.83 10.05
CA GLU A 55 -13.13 3.36 10.24
C GLU A 55 -13.16 4.88 10.05
N GLU A 56 -12.25 5.62 10.70
CA GLU A 56 -12.15 7.09 10.57
C GLU A 56 -11.98 7.52 9.11
N ARG A 57 -11.12 6.83 8.35
CA ARG A 57 -10.89 7.14 6.93
C ARG A 57 -12.09 6.80 6.05
N ARG A 58 -12.83 5.74 6.37
CA ARG A 58 -14.09 5.41 5.68
C ARG A 58 -15.11 6.51 5.93
N ASP A 59 -15.34 6.85 7.19
CA ASP A 59 -16.39 7.80 7.60
C ASP A 59 -16.11 9.21 7.08
N ASN A 60 -14.84 9.60 6.98
CA ASN A 60 -14.40 10.86 6.37
C ASN A 60 -14.37 10.84 4.82
N GLY A 61 -14.79 9.75 4.17
CA GLY A 61 -14.78 9.63 2.71
C GLY A 61 -13.38 9.59 2.07
N GLN A 62 -12.34 9.34 2.87
CA GLN A 62 -10.95 9.31 2.42
C GLN A 62 -10.57 7.96 1.76
N LEU A 63 -11.44 6.96 1.92
CA LEU A 63 -11.23 5.59 1.50
C LEU A 63 -12.47 5.07 0.76
N GLY A 64 -12.29 4.66 -0.49
CA GLY A 64 -13.40 4.11 -1.30
C GLY A 64 -13.82 2.73 -0.81
N TYR A 65 -15.07 2.34 -1.06
CA TYR A 65 -15.65 1.10 -0.53
C TYR A 65 -14.84 -0.17 -0.85
N GLY A 66 -14.32 -0.32 -2.07
CA GLY A 66 -13.48 -1.48 -2.42
C GLY A 66 -12.14 -1.52 -1.68
N ALA A 67 -11.52 -0.35 -1.44
CA ALA A 67 -10.32 -0.26 -0.60
C ALA A 67 -10.64 -0.61 0.85
N TYR A 68 -11.83 -0.21 1.32
CA TYR A 68 -12.27 -0.47 2.70
C TYR A 68 -12.44 -1.97 2.92
N LEU A 69 -13.19 -2.63 2.04
CA LEU A 69 -13.37 -4.08 2.09
C LEU A 69 -12.04 -4.83 2.02
N HIS A 70 -11.12 -4.43 1.14
CA HIS A 70 -9.79 -5.04 1.07
C HIS A 70 -9.08 -4.99 2.42
N TRP A 71 -9.00 -3.81 3.04
CA TRP A 71 -8.29 -3.66 4.31
C TRP A 71 -8.99 -4.36 5.48
N VAL A 72 -10.33 -4.39 5.51
CA VAL A 72 -11.08 -5.21 6.47
C VAL A 72 -10.70 -6.69 6.32
N SER A 73 -10.79 -7.23 5.11
CA SER A 73 -10.44 -8.64 4.86
C SER A 73 -8.99 -8.95 5.22
N VAL A 74 -8.05 -8.05 4.94
CA VAL A 74 -6.65 -8.21 5.39
C VAL A 74 -6.56 -8.29 6.91
N LEU A 75 -7.24 -7.41 7.64
CA LEU A 75 -7.22 -7.41 9.11
C LEU A 75 -7.88 -8.67 9.71
N GLU A 76 -8.89 -9.24 9.06
CA GLU A 76 -9.51 -10.51 9.46
C GLU A 76 -8.53 -11.69 9.34
N LEU A 77 -7.59 -11.62 8.40
CA LEU A 77 -6.54 -12.62 8.18
C LEU A 77 -5.37 -12.49 9.15
N TYR A 78 -5.40 -11.58 10.13
CA TYR A 78 -4.28 -11.33 11.06
C TYR A 78 -3.77 -12.60 11.77
N GLN A 79 -4.67 -13.52 12.13
CA GLN A 79 -4.32 -14.81 12.76
C GLN A 79 -3.67 -15.82 11.79
N GLN A 80 -3.54 -15.46 10.51
CA GLN A 80 -2.90 -16.24 9.45
C GLN A 80 -1.73 -15.40 8.89
N PRO A 81 -0.56 -15.38 9.56
CA PRO A 81 0.50 -14.40 9.30
C PRO A 81 0.95 -14.33 7.85
N GLU A 82 1.04 -15.47 7.16
CA GLU A 82 1.42 -15.52 5.74
C GLU A 82 0.40 -14.80 4.85
N GLN A 83 -0.89 -15.04 5.07
CA GLN A 83 -1.98 -14.43 4.29
C GLN A 83 -2.15 -12.96 4.63
N PHE A 84 -2.01 -12.60 5.91
CA PHE A 84 -1.99 -11.20 6.37
C PHE A 84 -0.87 -10.42 5.67
N CYS A 85 0.36 -10.93 5.73
CA CYS A 85 1.50 -10.31 5.07
C CYS A 85 1.27 -10.19 3.55
N ALA A 86 0.83 -11.26 2.88
CA ALA A 86 0.53 -11.25 1.46
C ALA A 86 -0.50 -10.16 1.11
N GLY A 87 -1.58 -10.05 1.88
CA GLY A 87 -2.63 -9.04 1.71
C GLY A 87 -2.17 -7.58 1.86
N ILE A 88 -1.00 -7.36 2.46
CA ILE A 88 -0.35 -6.06 2.65
C ILE A 88 0.72 -5.80 1.57
N ILE A 89 1.54 -6.80 1.25
CA ILE A 89 2.80 -6.62 0.51
C ILE A 89 2.78 -7.13 -0.94
N GLU A 90 1.71 -7.80 -1.40
CA GLU A 90 1.64 -8.30 -2.78
C GLU A 90 1.96 -7.19 -3.81
N ASP A 91 2.84 -7.46 -4.77
CA ASP A 91 3.26 -6.47 -5.77
C ASP A 91 2.35 -6.44 -7.01
N SER A 92 1.04 -6.34 -6.79
CA SER A 92 0.04 -6.21 -7.84
C SER A 92 -0.28 -4.74 -8.17
N PRO A 93 -0.63 -4.40 -9.43
CA PRO A 93 -1.06 -3.03 -9.78
C PRO A 93 -2.25 -2.52 -8.97
N TYR A 94 -3.11 -3.44 -8.52
CA TYR A 94 -4.23 -3.13 -7.62
C TYR A 94 -3.73 -2.73 -6.24
N LEU A 95 -2.89 -3.57 -5.61
CA LEU A 95 -2.44 -3.33 -4.25
C LEU A 95 -1.47 -2.15 -4.14
N ARG A 96 -0.66 -1.86 -5.17
CA ARG A 96 0.12 -0.61 -5.25
C ARG A 96 -0.75 0.64 -5.08
N LYS A 97 -1.89 0.69 -5.78
CA LYS A 97 -2.85 1.81 -5.66
C LYS A 97 -3.43 1.91 -4.26
N LEU A 98 -3.77 0.78 -3.65
CA LEU A 98 -4.31 0.75 -2.29
C LEU A 98 -3.27 1.20 -1.25
N ARG A 99 -2.02 0.73 -1.36
CA ARG A 99 -0.94 1.12 -0.42
C ARG A 99 -0.68 2.62 -0.40
N ARG A 100 -0.84 3.33 -1.53
CA ARG A 100 -0.75 4.82 -1.57
C ARG A 100 -1.80 5.52 -0.70
N ARG A 101 -2.89 4.83 -0.33
CA ARG A 101 -4.01 5.35 0.50
C ARG A 101 -4.30 4.44 1.69
N THR A 102 -3.27 3.83 2.24
CA THR A 102 -3.34 2.85 3.33
C THR A 102 -3.87 3.40 4.66
N PRO A 103 -4.60 2.59 5.47
CA PRO A 103 -4.97 2.93 6.84
C PRO A 103 -3.83 2.75 7.85
N PHE A 104 -2.72 2.08 7.48
CA PHE A 104 -1.60 1.75 8.38
C PHE A 104 -0.68 2.95 8.74
N VAL A 105 -1.24 4.16 8.83
CA VAL A 105 -0.48 5.35 9.20
C VAL A 105 -0.21 5.40 10.70
N GLY A 106 0.98 5.87 11.08
CA GLY A 106 1.37 6.00 12.50
C GLY A 106 1.78 4.68 13.18
N ILE A 107 1.89 3.58 12.45
CA ILE A 107 2.38 2.30 12.98
C ILE A 107 3.91 2.31 13.12
N LEU A 108 4.60 2.84 12.11
CA LEU A 108 6.03 3.10 12.21
C LEU A 108 6.27 4.49 12.79
N THR A 109 7.18 4.57 13.75
CA THR A 109 7.84 5.81 14.16
C THR A 109 8.72 6.32 13.03
N GLU A 110 9.12 7.61 13.10
CA GLU A 110 10.02 8.18 12.10
C GLU A 110 11.37 7.44 12.06
N HIS A 111 11.90 7.03 13.21
CA HIS A 111 13.13 6.26 13.29
C HIS A 111 13.01 4.92 12.56
N GLU A 112 11.95 4.14 12.82
CA GLU A 112 11.71 2.86 12.14
C GLU A 112 11.50 3.04 10.63
N ARG A 113 10.81 4.11 10.22
CA ARG A 113 10.60 4.45 8.81
C ARG A 113 11.93 4.67 8.09
N GLN A 114 12.84 5.43 8.69
CA GLN A 114 14.18 5.69 8.14
C GLN A 114 15.06 4.43 8.13
N LEU A 115 14.97 3.61 9.18
CA LEU A 115 15.68 2.34 9.27
C LEU A 115 15.24 1.38 8.16
N ALA A 116 13.93 1.22 7.93
CA ALA A 116 13.41 0.36 6.87
C ALA A 116 13.88 0.81 5.46
N LEU A 117 13.81 2.11 5.18
CA LEU A 117 14.22 2.67 3.89
C LEU A 117 15.74 2.56 3.68
N SER A 118 16.54 2.81 4.71
CA SER A 118 18.00 2.70 4.63
C SER A 118 18.45 1.24 4.45
N GLN A 119 17.89 0.30 5.20
CA GLN A 119 18.20 -1.13 5.03
C GLN A 119 17.88 -1.63 3.62
N HIS A 120 16.73 -1.24 3.05
CA HIS A 120 16.42 -1.59 1.66
C HIS A 120 17.42 -0.98 0.67
N SER A 121 17.83 0.28 0.89
CA SER A 121 18.84 0.93 0.04
C SER A 121 20.21 0.23 0.11
N LEU A 122 20.61 -0.23 1.29
CA LEU A 122 21.86 -0.96 1.52
C LEU A 122 21.79 -2.39 0.96
N GLY A 123 20.65 -3.06 1.09
CA GLY A 123 20.40 -4.42 0.58
C GLY A 123 20.32 -4.51 -0.95
N THR A 124 20.01 -3.41 -1.64
CA THR A 124 19.98 -3.37 -3.12
C THR A 124 21.39 -3.47 -3.72
N LEU A 125 22.44 -3.03 -3.02
CA LEU A 125 23.82 -3.14 -3.53
C LEU A 125 24.31 -4.59 -3.66
N ALA A 126 23.77 -5.52 -2.87
CA ALA A 126 24.16 -6.94 -2.93
C ALA A 126 23.71 -7.63 -4.23
N GLN A 127 22.60 -7.19 -4.86
CA GLN A 127 22.13 -7.74 -6.13
C GLN A 127 22.86 -7.17 -7.36
N VAL A 128 23.58 -6.05 -7.21
CA VAL A 128 24.32 -5.43 -8.33
C VAL A 128 25.70 -6.07 -8.51
N LEU A 129 26.25 -6.75 -7.50
CA LEU A 129 27.59 -7.33 -7.55
C LEU A 129 27.66 -8.80 -8.02
N THR A 130 26.53 -9.44 -8.33
CA THR A 130 26.51 -10.83 -8.84
C THR A 130 26.41 -10.92 -10.37
N GLY A 131 26.84 -9.89 -11.08
CA GLY A 131 26.82 -9.83 -12.54
C GLY A 131 28.13 -9.32 -13.13
N PHE A 132 29.21 -10.09 -12.95
CA PHE A 132 30.40 -10.06 -13.78
C PHE A 132 30.86 -11.49 -14.04
#